data_AF-A0A2N6U5E1-F1
#
_entry.id   AF-A0A2N6U5E1-F1
#
_cell.length_a   1.000
_cell.length_b   1.000
_cell.length_c   1.000
_cell.angle_alpha   90.00
_cell.angle_beta   90.00
_cell.angle_gamma   90.00
#
_symmetry.space_group_name_H-M   'P 1'
#
loop_
_entity.id
_entity.type
_entity.pdbx_description
1 polymer ?
#
loop_
_entity_poly.entity_id
_entity_poly.type
_entity_poly.pdbx_seq_one_letter_code
_entity_poly.pdbx_strand_id
1 'polypeptide(L)'
;MEVADSLVELVVRHCLARGRITVLEGIFRSACYQQMCERLIAGHDGPSLVYYLDVSLPETLRRHALKPIADHVSDEQVAPWYGSNDVLALPGEVILDERHSEDELVARILGDREGLAP
;
A
#
# COMPACT_ATOMS: atom_id res chain seq x y z
N MET A 1 -4.45 -2.14 18.78
CA MET A 1 -3.95 -2.38 17.41
C MET A 1 -4.50 -3.68 16.80
N GLU A 2 -4.80 -4.72 17.60
CA GLU A 2 -5.41 -5.99 17.13
C GLU A 2 -6.78 -5.87 16.41
N VAL A 3 -7.62 -4.91 16.80
CA VAL A 3 -8.98 -4.79 16.25
C VAL A 3 -9.00 -4.22 14.81
N ALA A 4 -8.00 -3.41 14.44
CA ALA A 4 -7.95 -2.77 13.12
C ALA A 4 -7.45 -3.73 12.03
N ASP A 5 -6.37 -4.48 12.31
CA ASP A 5 -5.87 -5.58 11.46
C ASP A 5 -7.01 -6.57 11.16
N SER A 6 -7.66 -7.09 12.20
CA SER A 6 -8.69 -8.12 12.04
C SER A 6 -9.89 -7.69 11.19
N LEU A 7 -10.28 -6.40 11.21
CA LEU A 7 -11.34 -5.90 10.34
C LEU A 7 -10.89 -5.79 8.88
N VAL A 8 -9.67 -5.27 8.64
CA VAL A 8 -9.11 -5.19 7.29
C VAL A 8 -8.99 -6.58 6.68
N GLU A 9 -8.41 -7.53 7.43
CA GLU A 9 -8.27 -8.92 7.00
C GLU A 9 -9.64 -9.54 6.66
N LEU A 10 -10.65 -9.34 7.51
CA LEU A 10 -12.01 -9.85 7.29
C LEU A 10 -12.63 -9.31 5.99
N VAL A 11 -12.55 -8.00 5.75
CA VAL A 11 -13.14 -7.36 4.57
C VAL A 11 -12.44 -7.82 3.29
N VAL A 12 -11.10 -7.88 3.30
CA VAL A 12 -10.34 -8.37 2.14
C VAL A 12 -10.71 -9.82 1.83
N ARG A 13 -10.70 -10.70 2.83
CA ARG A 13 -11.09 -12.11 2.65
C ARG A 13 -12.53 -12.24 2.12
N HIS A 14 -13.46 -11.42 2.60
CA HIS A 14 -14.84 -11.42 2.12
C HIS A 14 -14.94 -11.08 0.63
N CYS A 15 -14.21 -10.07 0.17
CA CYS A 15 -14.18 -9.67 -1.24
C CYS A 15 -13.55 -10.74 -2.12
N LEU A 16 -12.39 -11.28 -1.72
CA LEU A 16 -11.69 -12.35 -2.44
C LEU A 16 -12.53 -13.62 -2.56
N ALA A 17 -13.22 -14.03 -1.48
CA ALA A 17 -14.10 -15.20 -1.48
C ALA A 17 -15.30 -15.08 -2.44
N ARG A 18 -15.60 -13.85 -2.91
CA ARG A 18 -16.67 -13.58 -3.90
C ARG A 18 -16.10 -13.37 -5.31
N GLY A 19 -14.83 -13.69 -5.53
CA GLY A 19 -14.15 -13.54 -6.82
C GLY A 19 -13.96 -12.09 -7.25
N ARG A 20 -13.90 -11.14 -6.29
CA ARG A 20 -13.68 -9.72 -6.60
C ARG A 20 -12.19 -9.43 -6.67
N ILE A 21 -11.81 -8.65 -7.69
CA ILE A 21 -10.52 -7.95 -7.69
C ILE A 21 -10.54 -7.01 -6.49
N THR A 22 -9.56 -7.16 -5.59
CA THR A 22 -9.51 -6.42 -4.33
C THR A 22 -8.19 -5.65 -4.29
N VAL A 23 -8.27 -4.33 -4.14
CA VAL A 23 -7.12 -3.45 -3.94
C VAL A 23 -7.10 -3.07 -2.47
N LEU A 24 -6.02 -3.38 -1.78
CA LEU A 24 -5.76 -2.98 -0.40
C LEU A 24 -4.69 -1.88 -0.43
N GLU A 25 -5.07 -0.65 -0.06
CA GLU A 25 -4.22 0.54 -0.11
C GLU A 25 -4.23 1.27 1.24
N GLY A 26 -3.10 1.87 1.60
CA GLY A 26 -2.92 2.62 2.84
C GLY A 26 -1.47 2.67 3.32
N ILE A 27 -1.25 3.30 4.48
CA ILE A 27 0.06 3.34 5.15
C ILE A 27 0.22 2.10 6.03
N PHE A 28 0.65 1.00 5.43
CA PHE A 28 0.85 -0.28 6.12
C PHE A 28 2.24 -0.35 6.75
N ARG A 29 2.37 0.18 7.98
CA ARG A 29 3.63 0.04 8.75
C ARG A 29 4.01 -1.43 8.92
N SER A 30 5.22 -1.81 8.54
CA SER A 30 5.64 -3.23 8.53
C SER A 30 5.47 -3.91 9.89
N ALA A 31 5.89 -3.22 10.95
CA ALA A 31 5.77 -3.67 12.34
C ALA A 31 4.33 -4.01 12.79
N CYS A 32 3.31 -3.52 12.08
CA CYS A 32 1.91 -3.70 12.43
C CYS A 32 1.17 -4.61 11.45
N TYR A 33 1.47 -4.52 10.16
CA TYR A 33 0.64 -5.10 9.09
C TYR A 33 1.32 -6.20 8.29
N GLN A 34 2.63 -6.40 8.42
CA GLN A 34 3.34 -7.44 7.67
C GLN A 34 2.67 -8.80 7.84
N GLN A 35 2.45 -9.23 9.09
CA GLN A 35 1.89 -10.55 9.37
C GLN A 35 0.44 -10.70 8.85
N MET A 36 -0.36 -9.63 8.86
CA MET A 36 -1.71 -9.63 8.28
C MET A 36 -1.64 -9.84 6.77
N CYS A 37 -0.80 -9.08 6.08
CA CYS A 37 -0.65 -9.18 4.63
C CYS A 37 -0.08 -10.54 4.21
N GLU A 38 0.86 -11.11 4.96
CA GLU A 38 1.35 -12.49 4.76
C GLU A 38 0.21 -13.51 4.84
N ARG A 39 -0.66 -13.43 5.86
CA ARG A 39 -1.82 -14.32 6.00
C ARG A 39 -2.85 -14.14 4.87
N LEU A 40 -3.03 -12.93 4.37
CA LEU A 40 -3.92 -12.63 3.25
C LEU A 40 -3.41 -13.27 1.95
N ILE A 41 -2.12 -13.07 1.63
CA ILE A 41 -1.50 -13.64 0.44
C ILE A 41 -1.47 -15.17 0.52
N ALA A 42 -1.02 -15.74 1.64
CA ALA A 42 -0.95 -17.19 1.82
C ALA A 42 -2.33 -17.87 1.79
N GLY A 43 -3.39 -17.13 2.15
CA GLY A 43 -4.76 -17.62 2.13
C GLY A 43 -5.53 -17.32 0.83
N HIS A 44 -4.89 -16.74 -0.18
CA HIS A 44 -5.49 -16.44 -1.48
C HIS A 44 -4.90 -17.35 -2.56
N ASP A 45 -5.74 -18.18 -3.18
CA ASP A 45 -5.31 -19.09 -4.26
C ASP A 45 -5.03 -18.38 -5.58
N GLY A 46 -5.45 -17.11 -5.71
CA GLY A 46 -5.21 -16.30 -6.91
C GLY A 46 -3.91 -15.51 -6.84
N PRO A 47 -3.53 -14.85 -7.95
CA PRO A 47 -2.32 -14.07 -7.99
C PRO A 47 -2.43 -12.83 -7.08
N SER A 48 -1.34 -12.50 -6.39
CA SER A 48 -1.22 -11.30 -5.57
C SER A 48 -0.11 -10.42 -6.13
N LEU A 49 -0.40 -9.14 -6.31
CA LEU A 49 0.58 -8.10 -6.65
C LEU A 49 0.80 -7.23 -5.43
N VAL A 50 2.06 -6.95 -5.10
CA VAL A 50 2.44 -6.14 -3.93
C VAL A 50 3.34 -5.00 -4.39
N TYR A 51 2.97 -3.78 -4.02
CA TYR A 51 3.69 -2.57 -4.40
C TYR A 51 3.96 -1.69 -3.19
N TYR A 52 5.17 -1.17 -3.10
CA TYR A 52 5.58 -0.15 -2.14
C TYR A 52 5.93 1.12 -2.91
N LEU A 53 5.24 2.23 -2.61
CA LEU A 53 5.57 3.54 -3.18
C LEU A 53 6.62 4.23 -2.31
N ASP A 54 7.86 4.26 -2.80
CA ASP A 54 8.98 4.90 -2.13
C ASP A 54 8.96 6.41 -2.40
N VAL A 55 8.41 7.15 -1.44
CA VAL A 55 8.31 8.60 -1.45
C VAL A 55 9.21 9.17 -0.38
N SER A 56 10.10 10.06 -0.77
CA SER A 56 10.98 10.77 0.14
C SER A 56 10.21 11.69 1.07
N LEU A 57 10.77 12.01 2.24
CA LEU A 57 10.16 13.01 3.14
C LEU A 57 9.96 14.38 2.44
N PRO A 58 10.93 14.94 1.69
CA PRO A 58 10.71 16.19 0.96
C PRO A 58 9.52 16.15 0.01
N GLU A 59 9.37 15.06 -0.76
CA GLU A 59 8.23 14.90 -1.67
C GLU A 59 6.91 14.69 -0.90
N THR A 60 6.95 13.96 0.21
CA THR A 60 5.81 13.80 1.11
C THR A 60 5.32 15.15 1.63
N LEU A 61 6.22 16.01 2.11
CA LEU A 61 5.90 17.36 2.58
C LEU A 61 5.38 18.25 1.43
N ARG A 62 6.03 18.20 0.26
CA ARG A 62 5.58 18.93 -0.92
C ARG A 62 4.14 18.55 -1.33
N ARG A 63 3.81 17.25 -1.34
CA ARG A 63 2.45 16.76 -1.64
C ARG A 63 1.47 17.09 -0.51
N HIS A 64 1.91 17.04 0.74
CA HIS A 64 1.09 17.38 1.91
C HIS A 64 0.63 18.83 1.89
N ALA A 65 1.52 19.76 1.55
CA ALA A 65 1.21 21.19 1.43
C ALA A 65 0.10 21.52 0.41
N LEU A 66 -0.22 20.59 -0.51
CA LEU A 66 -1.30 20.73 -1.49
C LEU A 66 -2.65 20.22 -0.99
N LYS A 67 -2.71 19.58 0.18
CA LYS A 67 -3.93 18.99 0.73
C LYS A 67 -4.67 20.00 1.62
N PRO A 68 -6.01 19.97 1.66
CA PRO A 68 -6.79 20.82 2.58
C PRO A 68 -6.41 20.68 4.06
N ILE A 69 -5.86 19.54 4.46
CA ILE A 69 -5.44 19.27 5.84
C ILE A 69 -4.13 19.99 6.23
N ALA A 70 -3.39 20.55 5.27
CA ALA A 70 -2.12 21.25 5.54
C ALA A 70 -2.29 22.45 6.49
N ASP A 71 -3.48 23.07 6.49
CA ASP A 71 -3.80 24.17 7.42
C ASP A 71 -3.95 23.72 8.89
N HIS A 72 -4.07 22.41 9.12
CA HIS A 72 -4.30 21.81 10.44
C HIS A 72 -3.18 20.89 10.91
N VAL A 73 -2.36 20.40 9.98
CA VAL A 73 -1.27 19.48 10.24
C VAL A 73 -0.02 20.06 9.61
N SER A 74 0.92 20.54 10.43
CA SER A 74 2.15 21.16 9.94
C SER A 74 3.19 20.11 9.50
N ASP A 75 4.20 20.55 8.75
CA ASP A 75 5.31 19.70 8.33
C ASP A 75 6.06 19.09 9.53
N GLU A 76 6.18 19.82 10.65
CA GLU A 76 6.77 19.33 11.90
C GLU A 76 5.93 18.23 12.56
N GLN A 77 4.61 18.19 12.30
CA GLN A 77 3.75 17.11 12.77
C GLN A 77 3.81 15.90 11.84
N VAL A 78 4.03 16.09 10.54
CA VAL A 78 4.16 15.01 9.55
C VAL A 78 5.50 14.28 9.69
N ALA A 79 6.60 15.01 9.87
CA ALA A 79 7.94 14.43 9.85
C ALA A 79 8.15 13.27 10.85
N PRO A 80 7.63 13.30 12.10
CA PRO A 80 7.72 12.17 13.03
C PRO A 80 6.93 10.92 12.59
N TRP A 81 5.91 11.07 11.74
CA TRP A 81 5.10 9.95 11.24
C TRP A 81 5.75 9.27 10.03
N TYR A 82 6.64 9.96 9.34
CA TYR A 82 7.36 9.46 8.19
C TYR A 82 8.19 8.22 8.56
N GLY A 83 7.98 7.12 7.81
CA GLY A 83 8.79 5.91 7.88
C GLY A 83 9.55 5.75 6.57
N SER A 84 10.87 5.86 6.59
CA SER A 84 11.69 5.62 5.40
C SER A 84 11.84 4.12 5.17
N ASN A 85 11.69 3.68 3.92
CA ASN A 85 11.95 2.29 3.49
C ASN A 85 11.21 1.23 4.33
N ASP A 86 9.96 1.51 4.71
CA ASP A 86 9.15 0.62 5.54
C ASP A 86 8.42 -0.44 4.70
N VAL A 87 9.19 -1.20 3.91
CA VAL A 87 8.69 -2.29 3.05
C VAL A 87 8.11 -3.43 3.89
N LEU A 88 7.10 -4.13 3.37
CA LEU A 88 6.48 -5.26 4.08
C LEU A 88 7.28 -6.56 3.96
N ALA A 89 8.27 -6.61 3.06
CA ALA A 89 9.08 -7.79 2.73
C ALA A 89 8.24 -8.99 2.28
N LEU A 90 7.15 -8.74 1.56
CA LEU A 90 6.25 -9.77 1.05
C LEU A 90 6.78 -10.38 -0.26
N PRO A 91 6.38 -11.62 -0.61
CA PRO A 91 6.77 -12.24 -1.87
C PRO A 91 6.39 -11.37 -3.08
N GLY A 92 7.37 -11.04 -3.91
CA GLY A 92 7.16 -10.27 -5.13
C GLY A 92 6.89 -8.78 -4.91
N GLU A 93 7.19 -8.22 -3.74
CA GLU A 93 7.04 -6.78 -3.47
C GLU A 93 7.92 -5.94 -4.41
N VAL A 94 7.26 -5.07 -5.19
CA VAL A 94 7.89 -4.16 -6.15
C VAL A 94 7.97 -2.76 -5.57
N ILE A 95 9.16 -2.18 -5.59
CA ILE A 95 9.38 -0.79 -5.19
C ILE A 95 9.12 0.12 -6.39
N LEU A 96 8.21 1.07 -6.22
CA LEU A 96 7.87 2.11 -7.19
C LEU A 96 8.37 3.43 -6.62
N ASP A 97 9.28 4.11 -7.32
CA ASP A 97 9.82 5.38 -6.82
C ASP A 97 8.92 6.58 -7.15
N GLU A 98 9.10 7.68 -6.40
CA GLU A 98 8.33 8.92 -6.52
C GLU A 98 8.39 9.65 -7.86
N ARG A 99 9.29 9.27 -8.78
CA ARG A 99 9.46 9.95 -10.08
C ARG A 99 8.43 9.50 -11.11
N HIS A 100 7.78 8.37 -10.87
CA HIS A 100 6.70 7.90 -11.72
C HIS A 100 5.47 8.81 -11.55
N SER A 101 4.88 9.17 -12.68
CA SER A 101 3.55 9.78 -12.74
C SER A 101 2.46 8.78 -12.36
N GLU A 102 1.28 9.29 -11.98
CA GLU A 102 0.11 8.45 -11.69
C GLU A 102 -0.24 7.53 -12.87
N ASP A 103 -0.24 8.07 -14.09
CA ASP A 103 -0.54 7.32 -15.32
C ASP A 103 0.47 6.17 -15.54
N GLU A 104 1.75 6.41 -15.29
CA GLU A 104 2.79 5.36 -15.39
C GLU A 104 2.60 4.27 -14.34
N LEU A 105 2.27 4.64 -13.11
CA LEU A 105 2.00 3.67 -12.04
C LEU A 105 0.76 2.84 -12.35
N VAL A 106 -0.33 3.46 -12.82
CA VAL A 106 -1.56 2.76 -13.22
C VAL A 106 -1.28 1.82 -14.39
N ALA A 107 -0.59 2.30 -15.43
CA ALA A 107 -0.23 1.48 -16.59
C ALA A 107 0.64 0.29 -16.18
N ARG A 108 1.57 0.48 -15.24
CA ARG A 108 2.40 -0.60 -14.70
C ARG A 108 1.56 -1.66 -14.00
N ILE A 109 0.69 -1.27 -13.07
CA ILE A 109 -0.15 -2.20 -12.31
C ILE A 109 -1.10 -2.97 -13.24
N LEU A 110 -1.69 -2.30 -14.24
CA LEU A 110 -2.56 -2.95 -15.21
C LEU A 110 -1.78 -3.96 -16.07
N GLY A 111 -0.58 -3.61 -16.55
CA GLY A 111 0.27 -4.52 -17.32
C GLY A 111 0.71 -5.75 -16.52
N ASP A 112 1.14 -5.55 -15.27
CA ASP A 112 1.52 -6.66 -14.38
C ASP A 112 0.32 -7.59 -14.11
N ARG A 113 -0.89 -7.02 -13.95
CA ARG A 113 -2.14 -7.78 -13.79
C ARG A 113 -2.49 -8.59 -15.04
N GLU A 114 -2.35 -8.01 -16.23
CA GLU A 114 -2.59 -8.72 -17.50
C GLU A 114 -1.63 -9.90 -17.67
N GLY A 115 -0.37 -9.75 -17.23
CA GLY A 115 0.63 -10.83 -17.22
C GLY A 115 0.33 -11.98 -16.25
N LEU A 116 -0.63 -11.80 -15.34
CA LEU A 116 -1.08 -12.81 -14.38
C LEU A 116 -2.38 -13.52 -14.81
N ALA A 117 -3.01 -13.09 -15.90
CA ALA A 117 -4.15 -13.81 -16.46
C ALA A 117 -3.68 -15.17 -17.00
N PRO A 118 -4.39 -16.28 -16.72
CA PRO A 118 -4.09 -17.58 -17.31
C PRO A 118 -4.27 -17.58 -18.83
#